data_AF-F2Z8N3-F1
#
_entry.id   AF-F2Z8N3-F1
#
_cell.length_a   1.000
_cell.length_b   1.000
_cell.length_c   1.000
_cell.angle_alpha   90.00
_cell.angle_beta   90.00
_cell.angle_gamma   90.00
#
_symmetry.space_group_name_H-M   'P 1'
#
loop_
_entity.id
_entity.type
_entity.pdbx_description
1 polymer ?
#
loop_
_entity_poly.entity_id
_entity_poly.type
_entity_poly.pdbx_seq_one_letter_code
_entity_poly.pdbx_strand_id
1 'polypeptide(L)' 'MSHYADFAESRADRADDAAQMGGDDALVRALGTGLSALAYALLDVAAAIRENTAARR' A
#
# COMPACT_ATOMS: atom_id res chain seq x y z
N MET A 1 14.38 -4.77 -1.17
CA MET A 1 12.95 -4.43 -1.06
C MET A 1 12.75 -3.08 -1.71
N SER A 2 11.68 -2.93 -2.49
CA SER A 2 11.36 -1.66 -3.11
C SER A 2 10.85 -0.68 -2.06
N HIS A 3 11.29 0.57 -2.16
CA HIS A 3 10.98 1.61 -1.17
C HIS A 3 9.47 1.81 -0.97
N TYR A 4 8.66 1.48 -1.99
CA TYR A 4 7.20 1.56 -1.93
C TYR A 4 6.53 0.35 -1.28
N ALA A 5 7.14 -0.84 -1.35
CA ALA A 5 6.61 -2.05 -0.71
C ALA A 5 6.60 -1.90 0.82
N ASP A 6 7.66 -1.35 1.39
CA ASP A 6 7.77 -1.09 2.83
C ASP A 6 6.70 -0.08 3.31
N PHE A 7 6.38 0.92 2.48
CA PHE A 7 5.28 1.85 2.77
C PHE A 7 3.90 1.18 2.66
N ALA A 8 3.71 0.30 1.69
CA ALA A 8 2.47 -0.44 1.54
C ALA A 8 2.21 -1.33 2.76
N GLU A 9 3.21 -2.09 3.19
CA GLU A 9 3.13 -2.97 4.36
C GLU A 9 2.82 -2.17 5.63
N SER A 10 3.59 -1.11 5.91
CA SER A 10 3.33 -0.24 7.07
C SER A 10 1.93 0.40 7.08
N ARG A 11 1.34 0.64 5.90
CA ARG A 11 -0.03 1.17 5.80
C ARG A 11 -1.07 0.07 5.99
N ALA A 12 -0.81 -1.14 5.50
CA ALA A 12 -1.67 -2.29 5.72
C ALA A 12 -1.78 -2.63 7.22
N ASP A 13 -0.65 -2.68 7.94
CA ASP A 13 -0.64 -2.96 9.38
C ASP A 13 -1.48 -1.92 10.16
N ARG A 14 -1.29 -0.63 9.87
CA ARG A 14 -2.10 0.43 10.50
C ARG A 14 -3.58 0.37 10.14
N ALA A 15 -3.92 -0.12 8.96
CA ALA A 15 -5.31 -0.29 8.55
C ALA A 15 -5.96 -1.43 9.35
N ASP A 16 -5.22 -2.52 9.59
CA ASP A 16 -5.68 -3.63 10.43
C ASP A 16 -5.85 -3.19 11.88
N ASP A 17 -4.86 -2.49 12.45
CA ASP A 17 -4.95 -1.92 13.79
C ASP A 17 -6.19 -1.02 13.96
N ALA A 18 -6.46 -0.17 12.96
CA ALA A 18 -7.64 0.70 12.98
C ALA A 18 -8.94 -0.11 12.87
N ALA A 19 -8.98 -1.15 12.05
CA ALA A 19 -10.16 -2.01 11.93
C ALA A 19 -10.46 -2.76 13.25
N GLN A 20 -9.43 -3.18 13.98
CA GLN A 20 -9.58 -3.87 15.27
C GLN A 20 -10.12 -2.98 16.39
N MET A 21 -9.89 -1.67 16.35
CA MET A 21 -10.43 -0.73 17.35
C MET A 21 -11.95 -0.60 17.30
N GLY A 22 -12.58 -0.93 16.16
CA GLY A 22 -14.03 -0.95 15.99
C GLY A 22 -14.69 0.44 15.91
N GLY A 23 -15.92 0.48 15.38
CA GLY A 23 -16.70 1.71 15.17
C GLY A 23 -16.52 2.36 13.78
N ASP A 24 -17.48 3.20 13.40
CA ASP A 24 -17.58 3.76 12.03
C ASP A 24 -16.39 4.66 11.68
N ASP A 25 -15.92 5.49 12.62
CA ASP A 25 -14.73 6.34 12.42
C ASP A 25 -13.46 5.52 12.20
N ALA A 26 -13.36 4.37 12.88
CA ALA A 26 -12.21 3.46 12.76
C ALA A 26 -12.24 2.73 11.42
N LEU A 27 -13.42 2.32 10.96
CA LEU A 27 -13.64 1.75 9.62
C LEU A 27 -13.23 2.73 8.51
N VAL A 28 -13.64 4.00 8.59
CA VAL A 28 -13.27 5.03 7.60
C VAL A 28 -11.76 5.24 7.55
N ARG A 29 -11.08 5.26 8.71
CA ARG A 29 -9.61 5.36 8.77
C ARG A 29 -8.93 4.11 8.22
N ALA A 30 -9.43 2.92 8.54
CA ALA A 30 -8.91 1.66 8.03
C ALA A 30 -9.01 1.63 6.49
N LEU A 31 -10.15 2.03 5.92
CA LEU A 31 -10.33 2.13 4.48
C LEU A 31 -9.36 3.13 3.83
N GLY A 32 -9.25 4.35 4.36
CA GLY A 32 -8.33 5.35 3.82
C GLY A 32 -6.86 4.91 3.89
N THR A 33 -6.47 4.24 4.97
CA THR A 33 -5.11 3.74 5.17
C THR A 33 -4.83 2.54 4.27
N GLY A 34 -5.77 1.60 4.14
CA GLY A 34 -5.68 0.45 3.24
C GLY A 34 -5.64 0.87 1.77
N LEU A 35 -6.42 1.87 1.37
CA LEU A 35 -6.36 2.43 0.01
C LEU A 35 -4.97 3.03 -0.30
N SER A 36 -4.37 3.67 0.70
CA SER A 36 -3.00 4.21 0.59
C SER A 36 -1.97 3.10 0.43
N ALA A 37 -2.12 1.98 1.15
CA ALA A 37 -1.27 0.80 0.98
C ALA A 37 -1.33 0.26 -0.45
N LEU A 38 -2.55 0.15 -0.99
CA LEU A 38 -2.82 -0.30 -2.35
C LEU A 38 -2.15 0.61 -3.39
N ALA A 39 -2.23 1.93 -3.20
CA ALA A 39 -1.57 2.89 -4.08
C ALA A 39 -0.04 2.72 -4.10
N TYR A 40 0.59 2.51 -2.95
CA TYR A 40 2.04 2.25 -2.87
C TYR A 40 2.43 0.93 -3.52
N ALA A 41 1.65 -0.14 -3.33
CA ALA A 41 1.89 -1.41 -3.99
C ALA A 41 1.82 -1.28 -5.53
N LEU A 42 0.85 -0.51 -6.05
CA LEU A 42 0.74 -0.25 -7.49
C LEU A 42 1.92 0.56 -8.04
N LEU A 43 2.48 1.49 -7.27
CA LEU A 43 3.70 2.22 -7.66
C LEU A 43 4.90 1.28 -7.79
N ASP A 44 5.00 0.27 -6.93
CA ASP A 44 6.05 -0.74 -7.03
C ASP A 44 5.91 -1.60 -8.29
N VAL A 45 4.69 -2.06 -8.59
CA VAL A 45 4.39 -2.78 -9.83
C VAL A 45 4.74 -1.93 -11.06
N ALA A 46 4.38 -0.65 -11.04
CA ALA A 46 4.71 0.27 -12.13
C ALA A 46 6.24 0.46 -12.31
N ALA A 47 6.98 0.55 -11.20
CA ALA A 47 8.45 0.62 -11.23
C ALA A 47 9.06 -0.65 -11.82
N ALA A 48 8.58 -1.83 -11.41
CA ALA A 48 9.03 -3.12 -11.93
C ALA A 48 8.75 -3.27 -13.44
N ILE A 49 7.56 -2.87 -13.90
CA ILE A 49 7.21 -2.87 -15.34
C ILE A 49 8.15 -1.96 -16.12
N ARG A 50 8.41 -0.75 -15.61
CA ARG A 50 9.31 0.22 -16.27
C ARG A 50 10.73 -0.35 -16.39
N GLU A 51 11.26 -0.93 -15.31
CA GLU A 51 12.59 -1.55 -15.30
C GLU A 51 12.68 -2.71 -16.30
N ASN A 52 11.69 -3.61 -16.31
CA ASN A 52 11.66 -4.74 -17.23
C ASN A 52 11.56 -4.28 -18.70
N THR A 53 10.81 -3.21 -18.95
CA THR A 53 10.68 -2.61 -20.28
C THR A 53 11.98 -1.95 -20.73
N ALA A 54 12.69 -1.27 -19.82
CA ALA A 54 13.98 -0.66 -20.11
C ALA A 54 15.07 -1.71 -20.38
N ALA A 55 15.10 -2.81 -19.62
CA ALA A 55 16.08 -3.89 -19.78
C ALA A 55 15.90 -4.71 -21.09
N ARG A 56 14.71 -4.63 -21.70
CA ARG A 56 14.39 -5.30 -22.97
C ARG A 56 14.63 -4.42 -24.21
N ARG A 57 14.97 -3.14 -24.02
CA ARG A 57 15.35 -2.21 -25.10
C ARG A 57 16.86 -2.14 -25.21
#